data_AF-A0A8G1A3K8-F1
#
_entry.id   AF-A0A8G1A3K8-F1
#
_cell.length_a   1.000
_cell.length_b   1.000
_cell.length_c   1.000
_cell.angle_alpha   90.00
_cell.angle_beta   90.00
_cell.angle_gamma   90.00
#
_symmetry.space_group_name_H-M   'P 1'
#
loop_
_entity.id
_entity.type
_entity.pdbx_description
1 polymer ?
#
loop_
_entity_poly.entity_id
_entity_poly.type
_entity_poly.pdbx_seq_one_letter_code
_entity_poly.pdbx_strand_id
1 'polypeptide(L)'
;MRRRTGLLFVLLVMTLFASGCAGSVSAQQGDREERDLNEPVGPTLEEYANAIRELKSHEIVLGIYGDLPEFKDAHDRRAWYDRLDDFHDETFDSIARPRLYPDGPVIGYGYDVEGYLDVGIPDTMPEEHLEDTMDALYRLIDEEGREMGFDAIPVKFRSVDPDSLVLHTVVLEHPQDRSSIEGIRIQALVGMDILGIRDLISECTISER
;
A
#
# COMPACT_ATOMS: atom_id res chain seq x y z
N MET A 1 42.21 -48.98 45.25
CA MET A 1 41.28 -47.89 44.93
C MET A 1 42.03 -46.94 43.97
N ARG A 2 41.98 -46.97 42.62
CA ARG A 2 40.86 -46.86 41.63
C ARG A 2 39.82 -45.82 42.10
N ARG A 3 39.53 -44.69 41.42
CA ARG A 3 39.82 -44.18 40.06
C ARG A 3 39.87 -42.62 40.09
N ARG A 4 40.99 -42.00 39.66
CA ARG A 4 41.12 -40.59 39.23
C ARG A 4 41.41 -40.52 37.71
N THR A 5 40.80 -41.41 36.94
CA THR A 5 41.13 -41.63 35.52
C THR A 5 40.09 -41.08 34.53
N GLY A 6 39.09 -40.33 35.00
CA GLY A 6 38.07 -39.73 34.13
C GLY A 6 38.40 -38.31 33.65
N LEU A 7 39.08 -37.49 34.46
CA LEU A 7 39.25 -36.06 34.17
C LEU A 7 40.42 -35.78 33.20
N LEU A 8 41.48 -36.60 33.25
CA LEU A 8 42.66 -36.48 32.38
C LEU A 8 42.38 -36.88 30.92
N PHE A 9 41.37 -37.74 30.68
CA PHE A 9 41.02 -38.19 29.33
C PHE A 9 40.20 -37.15 28.57
N VAL A 10 39.41 -36.33 29.26
CA VAL A 10 38.60 -35.26 28.65
C VAL A 10 39.45 -34.06 28.23
N LEU A 11 40.52 -33.75 28.98
CA LEU A 11 41.45 -32.66 28.63
C LEU A 11 42.34 -32.98 27.42
N LEU A 12 42.62 -34.26 27.15
CA LEU A 12 43.51 -34.68 26.06
C LEU A 12 42.83 -34.63 24.67
N VAL A 13 41.49 -34.72 24.62
CA VAL A 13 40.71 -34.66 23.37
C VAL A 13 40.47 -33.21 22.91
N MET A 14 40.48 -32.23 23.81
CA MET A 14 40.21 -30.82 23.47
C MET A 14 41.42 -30.05 22.93
N THR A 15 42.64 -30.57 23.04
CA THR A 15 43.87 -29.87 22.58
C THR A 15 44.35 -30.31 21.19
N LEU A 16 43.60 -31.14 20.46
CA LEU A 16 44.04 -31.76 19.20
C LEU A 16 43.32 -31.26 17.93
N PHE A 17 42.47 -30.23 18.04
CA PHE A 17 41.96 -29.47 16.88
C PHE A 17 42.60 -28.08 16.72
N ALA A 18 43.86 -27.96 17.15
CA ALA A 18 44.72 -26.80 16.89
C ALA A 18 45.84 -27.17 15.90
N SER A 19 45.47 -27.32 14.61
CA SER A 19 46.36 -27.22 13.43
C SER A 19 45.44 -27.37 12.21
N GLY A 20 45.37 -26.50 11.21
CA GLY A 20 46.33 -25.53 10.71
C GLY A 20 46.28 -25.61 9.18
N CYS A 21 45.25 -25.04 8.56
CA CYS A 21 45.26 -24.79 7.12
C CYS A 21 45.78 -23.38 6.88
N ALA A 22 47.06 -23.28 6.52
CA ALA A 22 47.60 -22.10 5.87
C ALA A 22 46.97 -22.00 4.47
N GLY A 23 46.00 -21.09 4.32
CA GLY A 23 45.51 -20.59 3.03
C GLY A 23 45.92 -19.13 2.90
N SER A 24 46.55 -18.80 1.78
CA SER A 24 47.13 -17.48 1.49
C SER A 24 46.09 -16.36 1.35
N VAL A 25 46.54 -15.14 1.64
CA VAL A 25 45.92 -13.82 1.45
C VAL A 25 45.15 -13.66 0.12
N SER A 26 43.94 -13.10 0.21
CA SER A 26 43.51 -12.03 -0.71
C SER A 26 42.49 -11.14 0.00
N ALA A 27 42.86 -9.87 0.15
CA ALA A 27 41.94 -8.81 0.52
C ALA A 27 40.98 -8.58 -0.66
N GLN A 28 39.70 -8.81 -0.45
CA GLN A 28 38.69 -8.16 -1.27
C GLN A 28 37.54 -7.77 -0.37
N GLN A 29 37.59 -6.50 0.03
CA GLN A 29 36.43 -5.75 0.45
C GLN A 29 35.47 -5.75 -0.72
N GLY A 30 34.56 -6.73 -0.71
CA GLY A 30 33.37 -6.72 -1.51
C GLY A 30 32.28 -6.24 -0.58
N ASP A 31 31.91 -4.98 -0.71
CA ASP A 31 30.64 -4.46 -0.23
C ASP A 31 29.56 -5.25 -0.98
N ARG A 32 29.21 -6.42 -0.43
CA ARG A 32 28.06 -7.19 -0.87
C ARG A 32 26.89 -6.57 -0.11
N GLU A 33 26.29 -5.55 -0.70
CA GLU A 33 24.85 -5.38 -0.56
C GLU A 33 24.25 -6.74 -0.95
N GLU A 34 23.93 -7.56 0.06
CA GLU A 34 22.83 -8.50 -0.05
C GLU A 34 21.58 -7.67 -0.30
N ARG A 35 21.39 -7.27 -1.56
CA ARG A 35 20.11 -6.78 -2.02
C ARG A 35 19.20 -7.99 -1.96
N ASP A 36 18.32 -7.98 -0.98
CA ASP A 36 17.26 -8.96 -0.81
C ASP A 36 16.50 -9.07 -2.15
N LEU A 37 16.66 -10.19 -2.84
CA LEU A 37 16.09 -10.41 -4.18
C LEU A 37 14.59 -10.73 -4.13
N ASN A 38 13.96 -10.59 -2.97
CA ASN A 38 12.54 -10.87 -2.76
C ASN A 38 11.70 -9.65 -2.38
N GLU A 39 12.23 -8.43 -2.43
CA GLU A 39 11.37 -7.25 -2.23
C GLU A 39 10.41 -7.10 -3.44
N PRO A 40 9.08 -7.01 -3.23
CA PRO A 40 8.14 -6.77 -4.31
C PRO A 40 8.54 -5.51 -5.08
N VAL A 41 8.82 -5.67 -6.37
CA VAL A 41 9.17 -4.54 -7.25
C VAL A 41 7.94 -3.66 -7.40
N GLY A 42 7.92 -2.55 -6.66
CA GLY A 42 6.86 -1.55 -6.74
C GLY A 42 6.87 -0.82 -8.10
N PRO A 43 5.79 -0.06 -8.42
CA PRO A 43 5.72 0.71 -9.65
C PRO A 43 6.89 1.68 -9.78
N THR A 44 7.41 1.83 -11.00
CA THR A 44 8.43 2.82 -11.33
C THR A 44 7.90 4.24 -11.14
N LEU A 45 8.81 5.22 -11.02
CA LEU A 45 8.43 6.62 -10.89
C LEU A 45 7.59 7.13 -12.08
N GLU A 46 7.87 6.62 -13.29
CA GLU A 46 7.11 6.97 -14.49
C GLU A 46 5.71 6.37 -14.48
N GLU A 47 5.57 5.09 -14.15
CA GLU A 47 4.26 4.43 -13.99
C GLU A 47 3.41 5.15 -12.93
N TYR A 48 4.01 5.53 -11.81
CA TYR A 48 3.35 6.29 -10.76
C TYR A 48 2.89 7.67 -11.23
N ALA A 49 3.76 8.42 -11.92
CA ALA A 49 3.40 9.72 -12.49
C ALA A 49 2.28 9.60 -13.55
N ASN A 50 2.27 8.49 -14.30
CA ASN A 50 1.21 8.20 -15.25
C ASN A 50 -0.12 7.90 -14.55
N ALA A 51 -0.10 7.10 -13.49
CA ALA A 51 -1.29 6.81 -12.69
C ALA A 51 -1.90 8.08 -12.07
N ILE A 52 -1.07 8.98 -11.52
CA ILE A 52 -1.54 10.27 -11.00
C ILE A 52 -2.19 11.11 -12.10
N ARG A 53 -1.58 11.16 -13.30
CA ARG A 53 -2.12 11.94 -14.41
C ARG A 53 -3.47 11.41 -14.87
N GLU A 54 -3.60 10.09 -14.92
CA GLU A 54 -4.84 9.40 -15.30
C GLU A 54 -5.95 9.64 -14.26
N LEU A 55 -5.63 9.57 -12.96
CA LEU A 55 -6.57 9.95 -11.89
C LEU A 55 -7.07 11.38 -12.10
N LYS A 56 -6.12 12.32 -12.30
CA LYS A 56 -6.40 13.75 -12.46
C LYS A 56 -7.23 14.12 -13.68
N SER A 57 -7.21 13.32 -14.74
CA SER A 57 -8.03 13.60 -15.93
C SER A 57 -9.51 13.24 -15.75
N HIS A 58 -9.85 12.48 -14.72
CA HIS A 58 -11.20 11.97 -14.50
C HIS A 58 -11.81 12.42 -13.16
N GLU A 59 -11.00 12.78 -12.17
CA GLU A 59 -11.50 13.20 -10.87
C GLU A 59 -12.20 14.58 -10.91
N ILE A 60 -13.30 14.67 -10.19
CA ILE A 60 -13.91 15.95 -9.82
C ILE A 60 -13.67 16.12 -8.32
N VAL A 61 -12.62 16.88 -7.97
CA VAL A 61 -12.27 17.15 -6.57
C VAL A 61 -13.23 18.19 -5.99
N LEU A 62 -13.87 17.84 -4.87
CA LEU A 62 -14.78 18.70 -4.12
C LEU A 62 -14.05 19.47 -3.02
N GLY A 63 -13.07 18.83 -2.38
CA GLY A 63 -12.27 19.43 -1.32
C GLY A 63 -11.09 18.56 -0.92
N ILE A 64 -10.03 19.20 -0.42
CA ILE A 64 -8.86 18.54 0.17
C ILE A 64 -8.67 19.10 1.57
N TYR A 65 -8.53 18.21 2.54
CA TYR A 65 -8.33 18.54 3.94
C TYR A 65 -7.04 17.89 4.44
N GLY A 66 -6.26 18.63 5.23
CA GLY A 66 -4.93 18.20 5.62
C GLY A 66 -3.90 18.29 4.48
N ASP A 67 -2.65 18.03 4.82
CA ASP A 67 -1.52 18.05 3.89
C ASP A 67 -0.94 16.65 3.75
N LEU A 68 -0.64 16.25 2.52
CA LEU A 68 0.07 15.00 2.24
C LEU A 68 1.48 15.06 2.85
N PRO A 69 1.98 14.00 3.51
CA PRO A 69 3.34 13.98 4.00
C PRO A 69 4.36 14.01 2.85
N GLU A 70 5.56 14.52 3.14
CA GLU A 70 6.68 14.48 2.21
C GLU A 70 7.26 13.05 2.15
N PHE A 71 7.26 12.44 0.95
CA PHE A 71 7.88 11.14 0.72
C PHE A 71 9.32 11.32 0.23
N LYS A 72 10.32 10.88 1.00
CA LYS A 72 11.74 11.01 0.60
C LYS A 72 12.13 9.98 -0.44
N ASP A 73 11.52 8.80 -0.37
CA ASP A 73 11.78 7.68 -1.26
C ASP A 73 10.56 6.73 -1.36
N ALA A 74 10.75 5.61 -2.05
CA ALA A 74 9.70 4.61 -2.23
C ALA A 74 9.33 3.86 -0.94
N HIS A 75 10.28 3.73 0.01
CA HIS A 75 10.04 3.08 1.28
C HIS A 75 9.13 3.95 2.17
N ASP A 76 9.41 5.25 2.27
CA ASP A 76 8.53 6.21 2.98
C ASP A 76 7.10 6.17 2.44
N ARG A 77 6.96 6.09 1.12
CA ARG A 77 5.65 6.00 0.46
C ARG A 77 4.95 4.69 0.74
N ARG A 78 5.65 3.56 0.70
CA ARG A 78 5.07 2.25 1.02
C ARG A 78 4.58 2.21 2.47
N ALA A 79 5.42 2.65 3.42
CA ALA A 79 5.05 2.73 4.82
C ALA A 79 3.83 3.65 5.05
N TRP A 80 3.68 4.71 4.25
CA TRP A 80 2.49 5.54 4.27
C TRP A 80 1.23 4.80 3.80
N TYR A 81 1.31 4.05 2.70
CA TYR A 81 0.19 3.24 2.22
C TYR A 81 -0.19 2.14 3.19
N ASP A 82 0.78 1.49 3.84
CA ASP A 82 0.51 0.48 4.87
C ASP A 82 -0.30 1.10 6.02
N ARG A 83 0.05 2.33 6.44
CA ARG A 83 -0.72 3.08 7.45
C ARG A 83 -2.13 3.44 6.98
N LEU A 84 -2.32 3.74 5.70
CA LEU A 84 -3.65 4.03 5.15
C LEU A 84 -4.51 2.77 5.03
N ASP A 85 -3.92 1.61 4.72
CA ASP A 85 -4.61 0.32 4.70
C ASP A 85 -5.06 -0.06 6.12
N ASP A 86 -4.17 0.05 7.11
CA ASP A 86 -4.52 -0.14 8.53
C ASP A 86 -5.64 0.81 8.96
N PHE A 87 -5.54 2.10 8.61
CA PHE A 87 -6.57 3.09 8.91
C PHE A 87 -7.91 2.75 8.26
N HIS A 88 -7.91 2.41 6.97
CA HIS A 88 -9.11 2.01 6.25
C HIS A 88 -9.79 0.81 6.91
N ASP A 89 -9.03 -0.25 7.19
CA ASP A 89 -9.56 -1.49 7.72
C ASP A 89 -10.15 -1.33 9.14
N GLU A 90 -9.50 -0.52 10.00
CA GLU A 90 -9.99 -0.22 11.35
C GLU A 90 -11.22 0.72 11.34
N THR A 91 -11.32 1.63 10.37
CA THR A 91 -12.37 2.66 10.35
C THR A 91 -13.55 2.38 9.42
N PHE A 92 -13.45 1.42 8.51
CA PHE A 92 -14.51 1.15 7.54
C PHE A 92 -15.85 0.84 8.24
N ASP A 93 -15.85 0.02 9.29
CA ASP A 93 -17.07 -0.40 9.97
C ASP A 93 -17.70 0.70 10.85
N SER A 94 -16.89 1.58 11.43
CA SER A 94 -17.33 2.63 12.34
C SER A 94 -17.66 3.95 11.63
N ILE A 95 -16.88 4.31 10.61
CA ILE A 95 -17.01 5.56 9.85
C ILE A 95 -17.84 5.33 8.58
N ALA A 96 -17.37 4.48 7.67
CA ALA A 96 -17.91 4.42 6.32
C ALA A 96 -19.22 3.63 6.25
N ARG A 97 -19.23 2.39 6.75
CA ARG A 97 -20.36 1.45 6.66
C ARG A 97 -21.71 2.05 7.10
N PRO A 98 -21.81 2.81 8.21
CA PRO A 98 -23.09 3.41 8.64
C PRO A 98 -23.55 4.59 7.77
N ARG A 99 -22.68 5.10 6.90
CA ARG A 99 -22.87 6.31 6.07
C ARG A 99 -22.88 6.00 4.58
N LEU A 100 -22.88 4.71 4.21
CA LEU A 100 -22.86 4.30 2.82
C LEU A 100 -24.15 4.70 2.09
N TYR A 101 -23.99 5.15 0.85
CA TYR A 101 -25.04 5.36 -0.12
C TYR A 101 -25.85 4.06 -0.34
N PRO A 102 -27.19 4.12 -0.55
CA PRO A 102 -28.01 5.32 -0.74
C PRO A 102 -28.50 5.98 0.55
N ASP A 103 -28.36 5.33 1.70
CA ASP A 103 -28.92 5.82 2.96
C ASP A 103 -28.03 6.89 3.63
N GLY A 104 -26.79 7.06 3.16
CA GLY A 104 -25.86 8.07 3.65
C GLY A 104 -25.07 8.77 2.54
N PRO A 105 -24.24 9.75 2.94
CA PRO A 105 -23.55 10.66 2.02
C PRO A 105 -22.27 10.08 1.40
N VAL A 106 -21.81 8.91 1.84
CA VAL A 106 -20.55 8.31 1.40
C VAL A 106 -20.83 7.24 0.36
N ILE A 107 -20.38 7.45 -0.88
CA ILE A 107 -20.52 6.43 -1.93
C ILE A 107 -19.25 5.63 -2.15
N GLY A 108 -18.08 6.17 -1.77
CA GLY A 108 -16.80 5.46 -1.76
C GLY A 108 -15.94 5.84 -0.56
N TYR A 109 -15.16 4.89 -0.07
CA TYR A 109 -14.22 5.07 1.05
C TYR A 109 -13.01 4.18 0.80
N GLY A 110 -11.82 4.79 0.73
CA GLY A 110 -10.58 4.10 0.38
C GLY A 110 -9.41 5.07 0.40
N TYR A 111 -8.36 4.83 -0.39
CA TYR A 111 -7.27 5.78 -0.60
C TYR A 111 -6.77 5.73 -2.04
N ASP A 112 -6.26 6.86 -2.52
CA ASP A 112 -5.86 7.04 -3.92
C ASP A 112 -4.36 6.84 -4.16
N VAL A 113 -3.94 6.90 -5.42
CA VAL A 113 -2.54 6.77 -5.82
C VAL A 113 -1.69 7.99 -5.46
N GLU A 114 -2.28 9.11 -5.05
CA GLU A 114 -1.50 10.23 -4.50
C GLU A 114 -1.18 10.01 -3.01
N GLY A 115 -1.97 9.20 -2.31
CA GLY A 115 -1.81 8.89 -0.89
C GLY A 115 -2.77 9.67 0.00
N TYR A 116 -3.87 10.19 -0.54
CA TYR A 116 -4.97 10.72 0.28
C TYR A 116 -5.92 9.58 0.66
N LEU A 117 -6.52 9.67 1.85
CA LEU A 117 -7.77 8.95 2.10
C LEU A 117 -8.84 9.54 1.16
N ASP A 118 -9.41 8.70 0.30
CA ASP A 118 -10.38 9.08 -0.70
C ASP A 118 -11.81 8.82 -0.19
N VAL A 119 -12.63 9.87 -0.22
CA VAL A 119 -14.05 9.80 0.15
C VAL A 119 -14.90 10.26 -1.03
N GLY A 120 -15.61 9.31 -1.63
CA GLY A 120 -16.57 9.59 -2.70
C GLY A 120 -17.87 10.13 -2.14
N ILE A 121 -18.35 11.23 -2.69
CA ILE A 121 -19.65 11.84 -2.43
C ILE A 121 -20.52 11.72 -3.70
N PRO A 122 -21.78 11.28 -3.61
CA PRO A 122 -22.68 11.23 -4.76
C PRO A 122 -22.81 12.59 -5.44
N ASP A 123 -22.67 12.65 -6.75
CA ASP A 123 -22.87 13.88 -7.53
C ASP A 123 -24.31 14.42 -7.46
N THR A 124 -25.25 13.58 -7.04
CA THR A 124 -26.64 13.93 -6.75
C THR A 124 -26.83 14.70 -5.44
N MET A 125 -25.78 14.87 -4.62
CA MET A 125 -25.86 15.61 -3.36
C MET A 125 -26.14 17.11 -3.61
N PRO A 126 -27.13 17.72 -2.95
CA PRO A 126 -27.38 19.15 -3.06
C PRO A 126 -26.18 19.99 -2.57
N GLU A 127 -25.83 21.03 -3.33
CA GLU A 127 -24.68 21.91 -3.04
C GLU A 127 -24.78 22.54 -1.65
N GLU A 128 -25.99 22.88 -1.19
CA GLU A 128 -26.22 23.47 0.14
C GLU A 128 -25.86 22.54 1.32
N HIS A 129 -25.69 21.24 1.08
CA HIS A 129 -25.33 20.26 2.11
C HIS A 129 -23.89 19.78 1.98
N LEU A 130 -23.19 20.16 0.91
CA LEU A 130 -21.91 19.58 0.55
C LEU A 130 -20.81 19.92 1.55
N GLU A 131 -20.62 21.22 1.83
CA GLU A 131 -19.60 21.73 2.76
C GLU A 131 -19.80 21.17 4.17
N ASP A 132 -21.01 21.30 4.73
CA ASP A 132 -21.35 20.79 6.06
C ASP A 132 -21.13 19.26 6.17
N THR A 133 -21.40 18.52 5.09
CA THR A 133 -21.17 17.07 5.04
C THR A 133 -19.68 16.73 5.03
N MET A 134 -18.88 17.40 4.20
CA MET A 134 -17.43 17.18 4.13
C MET A 134 -16.76 17.54 5.46
N ASP A 135 -17.13 18.66 6.07
CA ASP A 135 -16.60 19.08 7.37
C ASP A 135 -16.95 18.09 8.50
N ALA A 136 -18.18 17.58 8.51
CA ALA A 136 -18.60 16.59 9.49
C ALA A 136 -17.88 15.25 9.33
N LEU A 137 -17.68 14.80 8.08
CA LEU A 137 -16.92 13.59 7.76
C LEU A 137 -15.44 13.75 8.11
N TYR A 138 -14.82 14.86 7.71
CA TYR A 138 -13.41 15.14 7.99
C TYR A 138 -13.16 15.18 9.49
N ARG A 139 -14.01 15.84 10.28
CA ARG A 139 -13.85 15.87 11.74
C ARG A 139 -13.84 14.47 12.36
N LEU A 140 -14.73 13.58 11.91
CA LEU A 140 -14.80 12.20 12.39
C LEU A 140 -13.54 11.41 12.01
N ILE A 141 -13.12 11.53 10.74
CA ILE A 141 -11.95 10.85 10.20
C ILE A 141 -10.65 11.34 10.88
N ASP A 142 -10.52 12.65 11.09
CA ASP A 142 -9.35 13.26 11.72
C ASP A 142 -9.27 12.95 13.22
N GLU A 143 -10.41 12.81 13.90
CA GLU A 143 -10.47 12.34 15.30
C GLU A 143 -9.93 10.91 15.42
N GLU A 144 -10.46 9.97 14.63
CA GLU A 144 -9.98 8.57 14.57
C GLU A 144 -8.51 8.50 14.11
N GLY A 145 -8.13 9.33 13.14
CA GLY A 145 -6.75 9.43 12.66
C GLY A 145 -5.78 9.80 13.78
N ARG A 146 -6.14 10.77 14.62
CA ARG A 146 -5.32 11.14 15.79
C ARG A 146 -5.21 10.01 16.80
N GLU A 147 -6.28 9.27 17.05
CA GLU A 147 -6.24 8.09 17.93
C GLU A 147 -5.31 7.00 17.39
N MET A 148 -5.22 6.86 16.07
CA MET A 148 -4.29 5.97 15.37
C MET A 148 -2.89 6.57 15.13
N GLY A 149 -2.58 7.75 15.69
CA GLY A 149 -1.25 8.35 15.64
C GLY A 149 -0.93 9.11 14.34
N PHE A 150 -1.92 9.57 13.59
CA PHE A 150 -1.75 10.59 12.57
C PHE A 150 -1.76 11.98 13.22
N ASP A 151 -0.87 12.89 12.79
CA ASP A 151 -0.95 14.29 13.24
C ASP A 151 -2.18 14.99 12.63
N ALA A 152 -2.38 14.77 11.34
CA ALA A 152 -3.59 15.04 10.57
C ALA A 152 -3.60 14.06 9.38
N ILE A 153 -4.69 13.33 9.19
CA ILE A 153 -4.83 12.43 8.04
C ILE A 153 -5.28 13.24 6.81
N PRO A 154 -4.56 13.21 5.68
CA PRO A 154 -4.96 13.94 4.48
C PRO A 154 -6.14 13.24 3.81
N VAL A 155 -7.23 13.97 3.59
CA VAL A 155 -8.47 13.46 3.01
C VAL A 155 -8.80 14.23 1.74
N LYS A 156 -9.14 13.51 0.68
CA LYS A 156 -9.65 14.05 -0.58
C LYS A 156 -11.11 13.64 -0.74
N PHE A 157 -11.98 14.63 -0.93
CA PHE A 157 -13.38 14.42 -1.28
C PHE A 157 -13.57 14.57 -2.79
N ARG A 158 -14.28 13.63 -3.41
CA ARG A 158 -14.53 13.65 -4.85
C ARG A 158 -15.98 13.36 -5.19
N SER A 159 -16.46 13.99 -6.25
CA SER A 159 -17.78 13.74 -6.80
C SER A 159 -17.77 12.42 -7.54
N VAL A 160 -18.79 11.59 -7.30
CA VAL A 160 -18.92 10.27 -7.92
C VAL A 160 -20.35 10.10 -8.41
N ASP A 161 -20.49 9.82 -9.69
CA ASP A 161 -21.77 9.44 -10.29
C ASP A 161 -22.16 8.04 -9.79
N PRO A 162 -23.28 7.86 -9.07
CA PRO A 162 -23.74 6.56 -8.59
C PRO A 162 -23.93 5.51 -9.68
N ASP A 163 -24.28 5.94 -10.90
CA ASP A 163 -24.49 5.05 -12.04
C ASP A 163 -23.16 4.65 -12.70
N SER A 164 -22.06 5.36 -12.40
CA SER A 164 -20.69 5.07 -12.86
C SER A 164 -19.94 4.06 -11.99
N LEU A 165 -20.55 3.60 -10.90
CA LEU A 165 -19.94 2.62 -9.99
C LEU A 165 -19.78 1.25 -10.65
N VAL A 166 -18.58 0.97 -11.14
CA VAL A 166 -18.15 -0.38 -11.48
C VAL A 166 -17.21 -0.85 -10.38
N LEU A 167 -17.56 -1.94 -9.68
CA LEU A 167 -16.69 -2.52 -8.65
C LEU A 167 -15.41 -3.05 -9.32
N HIS A 168 -14.33 -2.28 -9.24
CA HIS A 168 -13.02 -2.68 -9.74
C HIS A 168 -12.03 -2.73 -8.59
N THR A 169 -11.71 -3.94 -8.14
CA THR A 169 -10.50 -4.18 -7.38
C THR A 169 -9.33 -4.05 -8.35
N VAL A 170 -8.63 -2.93 -8.34
CA VAL A 170 -7.34 -2.82 -9.03
C VAL A 170 -6.31 -3.51 -8.15
N VAL A 171 -6.13 -4.81 -8.39
CA VAL A 171 -4.89 -5.47 -7.99
C VAL A 171 -3.87 -5.05 -9.04
N LEU A 172 -2.85 -4.29 -8.64
CA LEU A 172 -1.67 -4.06 -9.47
C LEU A 172 -0.91 -5.39 -9.57
N GLU A 173 -1.43 -6.33 -10.37
CA GLU A 173 -0.79 -7.64 -10.59
C GLU A 173 0.43 -7.48 -11.50
N HIS A 174 1.57 -7.94 -11.02
CA HIS A 174 2.75 -8.15 -11.85
C HIS A 174 2.53 -9.43 -12.69
N PRO A 175 2.76 -9.42 -14.01
CA PRO A 175 2.45 -10.55 -14.90
C PRO A 175 3.35 -11.79 -14.75
N GLN A 176 4.16 -11.89 -13.69
CA GLN A 176 5.17 -12.96 -13.55
C GLN A 176 5.34 -13.51 -12.12
N ASP A 177 4.31 -13.59 -11.27
CA ASP A 177 4.34 -14.58 -10.18
C ASP A 177 2.94 -14.88 -9.63
N ARG A 178 2.57 -16.17 -9.58
CA ARG A 178 1.32 -16.65 -8.97
C ARG A 178 1.52 -17.15 -7.54
N SER A 179 2.60 -16.77 -6.86
CA SER A 179 2.93 -17.34 -5.54
C SER A 179 3.16 -16.37 -4.38
N SER A 180 3.12 -15.04 -4.58
CA SER A 180 3.27 -14.07 -3.47
C SER A 180 2.26 -12.94 -3.59
N ILE A 181 1.16 -13.04 -2.84
CA ILE A 181 0.14 -12.00 -2.71
C ILE A 181 0.67 -10.96 -1.71
N GLU A 182 1.51 -10.05 -2.18
CA GLU A 182 1.91 -8.85 -1.42
C GLU A 182 2.16 -7.69 -2.38
N GLY A 183 1.15 -7.43 -3.23
CA GLY A 183 1.06 -6.20 -4.02
C GLY A 183 0.35 -5.11 -3.22
N ILE A 184 0.72 -3.85 -3.45
CA ILE A 184 0.00 -2.69 -2.87
C ILE A 184 -1.46 -2.81 -3.30
N ARG A 185 -2.32 -3.06 -2.32
CA ARG A 185 -3.76 -3.20 -2.53
C ARG A 185 -4.33 -1.78 -2.57
N ILE A 186 -4.55 -1.24 -3.76
CA ILE A 186 -5.26 0.04 -3.88
C ILE A 186 -6.75 -0.30 -3.91
N GLN A 187 -7.38 -0.26 -2.74
CA GLN A 187 -8.84 -0.36 -2.62
C GLN A 187 -9.46 0.99 -2.99
N ALA A 188 -9.55 1.27 -4.28
CA ALA A 188 -10.24 2.46 -4.76
C ALA A 188 -11.66 2.06 -5.20
N LEU A 189 -12.68 2.58 -4.51
CA LEU A 189 -14.03 2.57 -5.06
C LEU A 189 -14.12 3.68 -6.11
N VAL A 190 -13.52 3.42 -7.27
CA VAL A 190 -13.61 4.34 -8.41
C VAL A 190 -14.93 4.08 -9.10
N GLY A 191 -15.95 4.88 -8.78
CA GLY A 191 -16.95 5.21 -9.79
C GLY A 191 -16.22 5.92 -10.91
N MET A 192 -16.00 5.18 -12.01
CA MET A 192 -15.80 5.58 -13.40
C MET A 192 -15.12 4.45 -14.19
N ASP A 193 -15.69 4.15 -15.36
CA ASP A 193 -15.27 3.15 -16.34
C ASP A 193 -13.75 3.06 -16.55
N ILE A 194 -13.13 1.97 -16.08
CA ILE A 194 -11.76 1.58 -16.46
C ILE A 194 -11.79 0.75 -17.76
N LEU A 195 -12.70 1.10 -18.69
CA LEU A 195 -12.77 0.49 -20.02
C LEU A 195 -11.55 0.84 -20.90
N GLY A 196 -10.64 1.72 -20.43
CA GLY A 196 -9.40 2.08 -21.13
C GLY A 196 -8.20 1.14 -20.91
N ILE A 197 -8.20 0.27 -19.89
CA ILE A 197 -7.05 -0.65 -19.63
C ILE A 197 -7.27 -2.02 -20.27
N ARG A 198 -8.51 -2.38 -20.58
CA ARG A 198 -8.84 -3.67 -21.19
C ARG A 198 -8.43 -3.75 -22.68
N ASP A 199 -8.36 -2.61 -23.36
CA ASP A 199 -7.98 -2.54 -24.78
C ASP A 199 -6.46 -2.59 -25.03
N LEU A 200 -5.63 -2.44 -24.00
CA LEU A 200 -4.18 -2.71 -24.11
C LEU A 200 -3.82 -4.19 -23.90
N ILE A 201 -4.78 -5.03 -23.48
CA ILE A 201 -4.56 -6.46 -23.20
C ILE A 201 -5.35 -7.36 -24.17
N SER A 202 -6.36 -6.84 -24.90
CA SER A 202 -7.24 -7.68 -25.73
C SER A 202 -6.78 -7.95 -27.18
N GLU A 203 -5.71 -7.33 -27.69
CA GLU A 203 -5.25 -7.57 -29.08
C GLU A 203 -4.21 -8.69 -29.26
N CYS A 204 -3.81 -9.42 -28.21
CA CYS A 204 -2.77 -10.46 -28.34
C CYS A 204 -3.22 -11.91 -28.05
N THR A 205 -4.50 -12.25 -28.17
CA THR A 205 -4.88 -13.69 -28.05
C THR A 205 -6.02 -14.11 -28.97
N ILE A 206 -5.86 -13.90 -30.27
CA ILE A 206 -6.42 -14.82 -31.28
C ILE A 206 -5.32 -15.18 -32.28
N SER A 207 -4.49 -16.15 -31.94
CA SER A 207 -3.96 -17.10 -32.92
C SER A 207 -3.52 -18.37 -32.20
N GLU A 208 -3.88 -19.51 -32.77
CA GLU A 208 -3.48 -20.89 -32.46
C GLU A 208 -4.34 -21.67 -31.44
N ARG A 209 -5.48 -22.16 -31.95
CA ARG A 209 -5.62 -23.62 -32.14
C ARG A 209 -5.82 -23.92 -33.62
#